data_AF-F2CQV8-F1
#
_entry.id   AF-F2CQV8-F1
#
_cell.length_a   1.000
_cell.length_b   1.000
_cell.length_c   1.000
_cell.angle_alpha   90.00
_cell.angle_beta   90.00
_cell.angle_gamma   90.00
#
_symmetry.space_group_name_H-M   'P 1'
#
loop_
_entity.id
_entity.type
_entity.pdbx_description
1 polymer ?
#
loop_
_entity_poly.entity_id
_entity_poly.type
_entity_poly.pdbx_seq_one_letter_code
_entity_poly.pdbx_strand_id
1 'polypeptide(L)'
;MARTKQTARKSTGGKAPRKQLATKAARKSAPTTGGVKKPHRYRPGTVALREIRKYQKSTELLIRKLPFQRLVREIAQDFKTDLTRSIHQPYIINHHHHQQQLG
;
A
#
# COMPACT_ATOMS: atom_id res chain seq x y z
N MET A 1 -24.67 62.64 -1.81
CA MET A 1 -23.60 62.34 -0.84
C MET A 1 -24.12 61.33 0.16
N ALA A 2 -23.63 60.08 0.11
CA ALA A 2 -24.12 58.98 0.93
C ALA A 2 -23.16 58.72 2.11
N ARG A 3 -23.71 58.70 3.32
CA ARG A 3 -22.99 58.52 4.59
C ARG A 3 -22.50 57.07 4.74
N THR A 4 -21.20 56.85 4.76
CA THR A 4 -20.59 55.54 5.02
C THR A 4 -20.56 55.27 6.53
N LYS A 5 -21.21 54.20 6.99
CA LYS A 5 -21.04 53.69 8.36
C LYS A 5 -19.81 52.78 8.41
N GLN A 6 -18.74 53.27 9.01
CA GLN A 6 -17.57 52.46 9.35
C GLN A 6 -17.91 51.58 10.56
N THR A 7 -18.07 50.27 10.35
CA THR A 7 -18.18 49.32 11.47
C THR A 7 -16.78 48.85 11.86
N ALA A 8 -16.38 49.07 13.11
CA ALA A 8 -15.12 48.58 13.64
C ALA A 8 -15.09 47.04 13.60
N ARG A 9 -14.21 46.47 12.77
CA ARG A 9 -13.86 45.05 12.83
C ARG A 9 -12.81 44.87 13.92
N LYS A 10 -13.03 43.91 14.83
CA LYS A 10 -12.04 43.50 15.83
C LYS A 10 -10.78 42.97 15.12
N SER A 11 -9.67 43.69 15.23
CA SER A 11 -8.35 43.23 14.81
C SER A 11 -7.66 42.55 15.98
N THR A 12 -7.88 41.25 16.17
CA THR A 12 -6.98 40.44 17.00
C THR A 12 -5.98 39.74 16.10
N GLY A 13 -5.00 40.51 15.62
CA GLY A 13 -3.78 40.02 15.01
C GLY A 13 -2.62 40.23 15.97
N GLY A 14 -1.87 39.16 16.28
CA GLY A 14 -0.65 39.23 17.07
C GLY A 14 -0.69 38.36 18.33
N LYS A 15 -0.32 37.09 18.21
CA LYS A 15 0.00 36.22 19.36
C LYS A 15 1.35 36.68 19.92
N ALA A 16 1.39 37.12 21.17
CA ALA A 16 2.64 37.46 21.86
C ALA A 16 3.55 36.21 22.04
N PRO A 17 4.90 36.36 22.10
CA PRO A 17 5.80 35.23 22.22
C PRO A 17 5.74 34.66 23.64
N ARG A 18 5.23 33.43 23.76
CA ARG A 18 5.03 32.75 25.05
C ARG A 18 6.31 32.00 25.46
N LYS A 19 6.88 32.36 26.62
CA LYS A 19 7.94 31.58 27.31
C LYS A 19 7.53 30.11 27.42
N GLN A 20 8.44 29.20 27.10
CA GLN A 20 8.23 27.75 27.16
C GLN A 20 8.15 27.29 28.62
N LEU A 21 6.98 26.79 28.99
CA LEU A 21 6.82 25.79 30.05
C LEU A 21 6.09 24.62 29.41
N ALA A 22 6.70 23.44 29.51
CA ALA A 22 6.21 22.19 28.94
C ALA A 22 4.75 21.96 29.39
N THR A 23 3.82 22.13 28.46
CA THR A 23 2.42 21.80 28.67
C THR A 23 2.12 20.57 27.84
N LYS A 24 1.89 19.47 28.55
CA LYS A 24 1.32 18.22 28.05
C LYS A 24 0.18 18.58 27.09
N ALA A 25 0.34 18.26 25.81
CA ALA A 25 -0.65 18.58 24.79
C ALA A 25 -1.89 17.72 25.05
N ALA A 26 -2.83 18.23 25.85
CA ALA A 26 -4.20 17.78 25.84
C ALA A 26 -4.71 18.01 24.40
N ARG A 27 -4.73 16.94 23.61
CA ARG A 27 -5.36 16.95 22.28
C ARG A 27 -6.77 17.47 22.50
N LYS A 28 -7.16 18.52 21.76
CA LYS A 28 -8.51 19.08 21.77
C LYS A 28 -9.53 17.94 21.57
N SER A 29 -10.10 17.44 22.66
CA SER A 29 -11.35 16.70 22.64
C SER A 29 -12.46 17.73 22.45
N ALA A 30 -13.15 17.60 21.31
CA ALA A 30 -14.43 18.18 20.89
C ALA A 30 -14.78 19.63 21.32
N PRO A 31 -15.29 20.50 20.42
CA PRO A 31 -15.97 21.71 20.85
C PRO A 31 -17.19 21.33 21.71
N THR A 32 -17.28 21.86 22.93
CA THR A 32 -18.38 21.64 23.89
C THR A 32 -19.67 22.37 23.55
N THR A 33 -19.71 23.12 22.45
CA THR A 33 -20.95 23.70 21.90
C THR A 33 -20.80 23.87 20.38
N GLY A 34 -21.67 23.21 19.62
CA GLY A 34 -21.68 23.20 18.15
C GLY A 34 -21.24 21.87 17.56
N GLY A 35 -22.18 21.18 16.89
CA GLY A 35 -22.00 19.83 16.36
C GLY A 35 -20.68 19.65 15.58
N VAL A 36 -20.04 18.50 15.79
CA VAL A 36 -18.81 18.11 15.09
C VAL A 36 -19.03 18.22 13.58
N LYS A 37 -18.24 19.05 12.89
CA LYS A 37 -18.26 19.13 11.43
C LYS A 37 -18.05 17.72 10.86
N LYS A 38 -18.94 17.30 9.98
CA LYS A 38 -18.83 16.00 9.30
C LYS A 38 -17.43 15.87 8.69
N PRO A 39 -16.75 14.71 8.83
CA PRO A 39 -15.47 14.47 8.18
C PRO A 39 -15.59 14.75 6.68
N HIS A 40 -14.61 15.49 6.14
CA HIS A 40 -14.60 15.79 4.71
C HIS A 40 -14.37 14.51 3.91
N ARG A 41 -15.32 14.18 3.02
CA ARG A 41 -15.22 13.07 2.08
C ARG A 41 -15.07 13.61 0.66
N TYR A 42 -14.05 13.16 -0.05
CA TYR A 42 -13.86 13.50 -1.46
C TYR A 42 -14.97 12.91 -2.33
N ARG A 43 -15.28 13.58 -3.44
CA ARG A 43 -16.20 13.07 -4.45
C ARG A 43 -15.61 11.80 -5.09
N PRO A 44 -16.44 10.84 -5.55
CA PRO A 44 -15.96 9.72 -6.34
C PRO A 44 -15.13 10.23 -7.52
N GLY A 45 -14.04 9.54 -7.85
CA GLY A 45 -13.10 9.93 -8.91
C GLY A 45 -12.02 10.92 -8.49
N THR A 46 -12.21 11.76 -7.46
CA THR A 46 -11.18 12.74 -7.04
C THR A 46 -9.89 12.06 -6.55
N VAL A 47 -10.02 10.99 -5.77
CA VAL A 47 -8.86 10.23 -5.26
C VAL A 47 -8.19 9.46 -6.41
N ALA A 48 -8.99 8.82 -7.27
CA ALA A 48 -8.50 8.05 -8.41
C ALA A 48 -7.67 8.91 -9.38
N LEU A 49 -8.16 10.09 -9.77
CA LEU A 49 -7.42 11.00 -10.65
C LEU A 49 -6.10 11.47 -10.04
N ARG A 50 -6.06 11.65 -8.71
CA ARG A 50 -4.83 12.00 -8.00
C ARG A 50 -3.84 10.84 -7.98
N GLU A 51 -4.30 9.62 -7.79
CA GLU A 51 -3.47 8.41 -7.84
C GLU A 51 -2.92 8.15 -9.25
N ILE A 52 -3.74 8.29 -10.29
CA ILE A 52 -3.30 8.17 -11.70
C ILE A 52 -2.16 9.16 -11.97
N ARG A 53 -2.33 10.44 -11.62
CA ARG A 53 -1.29 11.45 -11.79
C ARG A 53 -0.03 11.15 -10.99
N LYS A 54 -0.16 10.61 -9.76
CA LYS A 54 0.97 10.22 -8.92
C LYS A 54 1.79 9.11 -9.60
N TYR A 55 1.14 8.02 -10.01
CA TYR A 55 1.83 6.85 -10.58
C TYR A 55 2.32 7.04 -12.00
N GLN A 56 1.74 7.96 -12.78
CA GLN A 56 2.30 8.35 -14.08
C GLN A 56 3.54 9.24 -13.94
N LYS A 57 3.71 9.93 -12.80
CA LYS A 57 4.88 10.78 -12.54
C LYS A 57 6.06 10.00 -11.95
N SER A 58 5.79 8.96 -11.16
CA SER A 58 6.82 8.07 -10.60
C SER A 58 6.99 6.79 -11.41
N THR A 59 8.05 6.04 -11.14
CA THR A 59 8.34 4.73 -11.73
C THR A 59 8.55 3.65 -10.66
N GLU A 60 7.93 3.85 -9.48
CA GLU A 60 8.01 2.88 -8.39
C GLU A 60 7.26 1.59 -8.74
N LEU A 61 7.76 0.46 -8.25
CA LEU A 61 7.09 -0.83 -8.44
C LEU A 61 5.73 -0.81 -7.71
N LEU A 62 4.65 -1.08 -8.46
CA LEU A 62 3.30 -1.10 -7.92
C LEU A 62 2.99 -2.38 -7.11
N ILE A 63 3.79 -3.43 -7.33
CA ILE A 63 3.68 -4.72 -6.64
C ILE A 63 4.85 -4.86 -5.67
N ARG A 64 4.57 -5.34 -4.44
CA ARG A 64 5.61 -5.56 -3.42
C ARG A 64 6.60 -6.63 -3.87
N LYS A 65 7.89 -6.38 -3.62
CA LYS A 65 9.00 -7.26 -4.06
C LYS A 65 8.91 -8.68 -3.48
N LEU A 66 8.69 -8.84 -2.18
CA LEU A 66 8.75 -10.17 -1.53
C LEU A 66 7.64 -11.14 -1.98
N PRO A 67 6.34 -10.76 -2.02
CA PRO A 67 5.31 -11.63 -2.58
C PRO A 67 5.55 -11.99 -4.05
N PHE A 68 5.96 -11.02 -4.87
CA PHE A 68 6.28 -11.26 -6.28
C PHE A 68 7.46 -12.21 -6.46
N GLN A 69 8.51 -12.06 -5.65
CA GLN A 69 9.65 -12.98 -5.63
C GLN A 69 9.25 -14.41 -5.27
N ARG A 70 8.32 -14.59 -4.31
CA ARG A 70 7.82 -15.93 -3.94
C ARG A 70 7.08 -16.58 -5.11
N LEU A 71 6.22 -15.82 -5.79
CA LEU A 71 5.51 -16.27 -6.99
C LEU A 71 6.48 -16.69 -8.11
N VAL A 72 7.51 -15.89 -8.37
CA VAL A 72 8.52 -16.22 -9.38
C VAL A 72 9.24 -17.54 -9.04
N ARG A 73 9.53 -17.77 -7.76
CA ARG A 73 10.18 -19.02 -7.30
C ARG A 73 9.26 -20.23 -7.43
N GLU A 74 7.98 -20.07 -7.13
CA GLU A 74 6.96 -21.12 -7.29
C GLU A 74 6.90 -21.58 -8.74
N ILE A 75 6.67 -20.65 -9.67
CA ILE A 75 6.61 -20.94 -11.12
C ILE A 75 7.93 -21.55 -11.62
N ALA A 76 9.07 -20.98 -11.24
CA ALA A 76 10.38 -21.48 -11.69
C ALA A 76 10.70 -22.89 -11.15
N GLN A 77 10.19 -23.24 -9.97
CA GLN A 77 10.40 -24.57 -9.40
C GLN A 77 9.66 -25.64 -10.20
N ASP A 78 8.46 -25.36 -10.69
CA ASP A 78 7.69 -26.29 -11.52
C ASP A 78 8.49 -26.70 -12.77
N PHE A 79 9.05 -25.72 -13.50
CA PHE A 79 9.88 -25.98 -14.68
C PHE A 79 11.20 -26.69 -14.36
N LYS A 80 11.81 -26.42 -13.20
CA LYS A 80 13.04 -27.11 -12.78
C LYS A 80 12.79 -28.58 -12.50
N THR A 81 11.63 -28.92 -11.92
CA THR A 81 11.28 -30.32 -11.65
C THR A 81 11.02 -31.12 -12.92
N ASP A 82 10.48 -30.53 -13.98
CA ASP A 82 10.25 -31.23 -15.24
C ASP A 82 11.55 -31.62 -15.94
N LEU A 83 12.55 -30.72 -15.97
CA LEU A 83 13.86 -31.04 -16.53
C LEU A 83 14.61 -32.10 -15.70
N THR A 84 14.48 -32.04 -14.37
CA THR A 84 15.17 -33.00 -13.48
C THR A 84 14.49 -34.37 -13.49
N ARG A 85 13.15 -34.44 -13.58
CA ARG A 85 12.39 -35.68 -13.74
C ARG A 85 12.63 -36.33 -15.10
N SER A 86 12.77 -35.54 -16.17
CA SER A 86 13.11 -36.05 -17.50
C SER A 86 14.49 -36.73 -17.55
N ILE A 87 15.45 -36.27 -16.74
CA ILE A 87 16.81 -36.85 -16.68
C ILE A 87 16.88 -38.01 -15.68
N HIS A 88 15.98 -38.05 -14.68
CA HIS A 88 15.96 -39.05 -13.61
C HIS A 88 14.87 -40.12 -13.76
N GLN A 89 14.62 -40.57 -14.99
CA GLN A 89 14.01 -41.89 -15.22
C GLN A 89 15.08 -42.89 -15.71
N PRO A 90 16.02 -43.34 -14.85
CA PRO A 90 16.82 -44.51 -15.16
C PRO A 90 15.98 -45.77 -14.88
N TYR A 91 15.61 -46.48 -15.96
CA TYR A 91 15.43 -47.93 -16.04
C TYR A 91 15.00 -48.65 -14.75
N ILE A 92 13.70 -48.62 -14.45
CA ILE A 92 13.09 -49.67 -13.63
C ILE A 92 12.09 -50.39 -14.53
N ILE A 93 12.19 -51.72 -14.56
CA ILE A 93 11.43 -52.70 -15.36
C ILE A 93 12.08 -53.04 -16.71
N ASN A 94 13.02 -53.99 -16.66
CA ASN A 94 13.05 -55.19 -17.52
C ASN A 94 14.24 -56.08 -17.09
N HIS A 95 14.18 -56.61 -15.86
CA HIS A 95 15.17 -57.60 -15.40
C HIS A 95 14.48 -58.85 -14.83
N HIS A 96 13.52 -59.41 -15.57
CA HIS A 96 12.81 -60.64 -15.15
C HIS A 96 12.25 -61.46 -16.33
N HIS A 97 13.08 -61.83 -17.32
CA HIS A 97 12.59 -62.75 -18.36
C HIS A 97 13.61 -63.67 -19.06
N HIS A 98 14.75 -64.02 -18.46
CA HIS A 98 15.72 -64.92 -19.12
C HIS A 98 16.33 -66.06 -18.28
N GLN A 99 15.60 -66.57 -17.28
CA GLN A 99 16.01 -67.74 -16.48
C GLN A 99 15.04 -68.95 -16.62
N GLN A 100 14.34 -69.09 -17.75
CA GLN A 100 13.43 -70.24 -17.99
C GLN A 100 13.70 -70.98 -19.31
N GLN A 101 14.96 -71.10 -19.73
CA GLN A 101 15.32 -72.00 -20.84
C GLN A 101 16.61 -72.77 -20.55
N LEU A 102 16.62 -73.56 -19.48
CA LEU A 102 17.43 -74.77 -19.38
C LEU A 102 16.63 -75.78 -18.52
N GLY A 103 16.00 -76.74 -19.17
CA GLY A 103 15.16 -77.78 -18.58
C GLY A 103 14.39 -78.50 -19.66
#